data_AF-A0A0G0GBT7-F1
#
_entry.id   AF-A0A0G0GBT7-F1
#
_cell.length_a   1.000
_cell.length_b   1.000
_cell.length_c   1.000
_cell.angle_alpha   90.00
_cell.angle_beta   90.00
_cell.angle_gamma   90.00
#
_symmetry.space_group_name_H-M   'P 1'
#
loop_
_entity.id
_entity.type
_entity.pdbx_description
1 polymer ?
#
loop_
_entity_poly.entity_id
_entity_poly.type
_entity_poly.pdbx_seq_one_letter_code
_entity_poly.pdbx_strand_id
1 'polypeptide(L)'
;MLFNEHYIYIMASKSGTLYVGSTSNIISRVYEHKQKLVEGFTKKYGCVRLLYYEILKTKQESLIRELQIKKYNRKKKEELINKLNPKWEDLAWDWYIDLLVTQPLIHRKGIPRRSSSGL
;
A
#
# COMPACT_ATOMS: atom_id res chain seq x y z
N MET A 1 -18.22 -21.85 4.65
CA MET A 1 -18.33 -20.56 3.94
C MET A 1 -16.94 -19.97 3.86
N LEU A 2 -16.39 -19.78 2.66
CA LEU A 2 -15.13 -19.05 2.49
C LEU A 2 -15.43 -17.58 2.75
N PHE A 3 -14.86 -17.00 3.80
CA PHE A 3 -14.93 -15.57 4.03
C PHE A 3 -14.09 -14.89 2.94
N ASN A 4 -14.74 -14.18 2.01
CA ASN A 4 -14.02 -13.27 1.13
C ASN A 4 -13.65 -12.05 1.96
N GLU A 5 -12.41 -12.03 2.43
CA GLU A 5 -11.87 -10.87 3.13
C GLU A 5 -11.87 -9.64 2.21
N HIS A 6 -12.25 -8.51 2.77
CA HIS A 6 -12.18 -7.22 2.12
C HIS A 6 -11.15 -6.36 2.82
N TYR A 7 -10.46 -5.52 2.05
CA TYR A 7 -9.39 -4.69 2.52
C TYR A 7 -9.72 -3.25 2.24
N ILE A 8 -9.50 -2.39 3.23
CA ILE A 8 -9.33 -0.95 3.04
C ILE A 8 -7.85 -0.65 3.17
N TYR A 9 -7.32 0.23 2.33
CA TYR A 9 -5.89 0.54 2.35
C TYR A 9 -5.62 2.02 2.07
N ILE A 10 -4.44 2.46 2.53
CA ILE A 10 -3.89 3.78 2.20
C ILE A 10 -2.53 3.59 1.53
N MET A 11 -2.41 4.13 0.31
CA MET A 11 -1.15 4.23 -0.40
C MET A 11 -0.61 5.65 -0.39
N ALA A 12 0.72 5.79 -0.43
CA ALA A 12 1.37 7.09 -0.42
C ALA A 12 2.39 7.26 -1.55
N SER A 13 2.45 8.48 -2.08
CA SER A 13 3.56 8.91 -2.93
C SER A 13 4.77 9.30 -2.10
N LYS A 14 5.92 9.51 -2.76
CA LYS A 14 7.12 10.06 -2.10
C LYS A 14 6.89 11.48 -1.56
N SER A 15 6.08 12.28 -2.27
CA SER A 15 5.70 13.65 -1.86
C SER A 15 4.61 13.69 -0.79
N GLY A 16 4.14 12.54 -0.31
CA GLY A 16 3.17 12.44 0.77
C GLY A 16 1.71 12.48 0.32
N THR A 17 1.40 12.51 -0.98
CA THR A 17 0.01 12.34 -1.46
C THR A 17 -0.54 11.00 -0.98
N LEU A 18 -1.74 11.01 -0.38
CA LEU A 18 -2.40 9.80 0.10
C LEU A 18 -3.55 9.41 -0.82
N TYR A 19 -3.64 8.13 -1.13
CA TYR A 19 -4.76 7.52 -1.83
C TYR A 19 -5.43 6.49 -0.93
N VAL A 20 -6.76 6.52 -0.87
CA VAL A 20 -7.59 5.59 -0.10
C VAL A 20 -8.41 4.77 -1.08
N GLY A 21 -8.37 3.45 -0.93
CA GLY A 21 -9.18 2.55 -1.75
C GLY A 21 -9.49 1.25 -1.02
N SER A 22 -10.41 0.47 -1.57
CA SER A 22 -10.74 -0.88 -1.09
C SER A 22 -10.54 -1.94 -2.18
N THR A 23 -10.38 -3.20 -1.77
CA THR A 23 -10.20 -4.36 -2.67
C THR A 23 -10.53 -5.65 -1.93
N SER A 24 -10.88 -6.73 -2.65
CA SER A 24 -10.95 -8.09 -2.08
C SER A 24 -9.63 -8.87 -2.23
N ASN A 25 -8.63 -8.29 -2.92
CA ASN A 25 -7.30 -8.86 -3.05
C ASN A 25 -6.27 -7.73 -2.94
N ILE A 26 -5.67 -7.60 -1.76
CA ILE A 26 -4.70 -6.53 -1.48
C ILE A 26 -3.36 -6.77 -2.18
N ILE A 27 -2.93 -8.03 -2.32
CA ILE A 27 -1.69 -8.39 -3.01
C ILE A 27 -1.75 -7.94 -4.47
N SER A 28 -2.75 -8.38 -5.25
CA SER A 28 -2.89 -7.96 -6.66
C SER A 28 -2.96 -6.45 -6.81
N ARG A 29 -3.76 -5.78 -5.96
CA ARG A 29 -3.98 -4.34 -6.08
C ARG A 29 -2.72 -3.53 -5.77
N VAL A 30 -1.95 -3.93 -4.76
CA VAL A 30 -0.70 -3.25 -4.42
C VAL A 30 0.34 -3.47 -5.51
N TYR A 31 0.39 -4.67 -6.10
CA TYR A 31 1.23 -4.94 -7.27
C TYR A 31 0.88 -4.02 -8.44
N GLU A 32 -0.41 -3.92 -8.81
CA GLU A 32 -0.88 -3.05 -9.88
C GLU A 32 -0.47 -1.58 -9.69
N HIS A 33 -0.59 -1.06 -8.46
CA HIS A 33 -0.17 0.32 -8.14
C HIS A 33 1.35 0.48 -8.23
N LYS A 34 2.13 -0.45 -7.64
CA LYS A 34 3.60 -0.42 -7.69
C LYS A 34 4.14 -0.48 -9.12
N GLN A 35 3.50 -1.29 -9.97
CA GLN A 35 3.86 -1.43 -11.39
C GLN A 35 3.16 -0.42 -12.31
N LYS A 36 2.30 0.46 -11.77
CA LYS A 36 1.55 1.48 -12.53
C LYS A 36 0.75 0.92 -13.71
N LEU A 37 0.14 -0.25 -13.51
CA LEU A 37 -0.59 -0.98 -14.56
C LEU A 37 -1.95 -0.35 -14.88
N VAL A 38 -2.57 0.31 -13.90
CA VAL A 38 -3.88 0.92 -14.04
C VAL A 38 -3.72 2.43 -14.15
N GLU A 39 -4.32 3.01 -15.19
CA GLU A 39 -4.40 4.47 -15.34
C GLU A 39 -5.25 5.10 -14.22
N GLY A 40 -4.89 6.32 -13.82
CA GLY A 40 -5.67 7.09 -12.85
C GLY A 40 -4.83 7.80 -11.79
N PHE A 41 -5.48 8.15 -10.68
CA PHE A 41 -4.90 9.00 -9.63
C PHE A 41 -3.59 8.45 -9.07
N THR A 42 -3.54 7.17 -8.72
CA THR A 42 -2.36 6.56 -8.10
C THR A 42 -1.17 6.54 -9.04
N LYS A 43 -1.37 6.26 -10.33
CA LYS A 43 -0.34 6.36 -11.36
C LYS A 43 0.12 7.80 -11.56
N LYS A 44 -0.83 8.74 -11.71
CA LYS A 44 -0.55 10.18 -11.90
C LYS A 44 0.30 10.77 -10.78
N TYR A 45 -0.02 10.44 -9.52
CA TYR A 45 0.66 11.00 -8.35
C TYR A 45 1.72 10.08 -7.73
N GLY A 46 1.96 8.90 -8.32
CA GLY A 46 2.98 7.97 -7.86
C GLY A 46 2.72 7.38 -6.48
N CYS A 47 1.47 7.10 -6.12
CA CYS A 47 1.09 6.49 -4.85
C CYS A 47 1.39 4.98 -4.86
N VAL A 48 2.65 4.61 -4.60
CA VAL A 48 3.16 3.22 -4.76
C VAL A 48 3.57 2.53 -3.46
N ARG A 49 3.58 3.25 -2.33
CA ARG A 49 3.93 2.67 -1.02
C ARG A 49 2.67 2.33 -0.25
N LEU A 50 2.54 1.09 0.23
CA LEU A 50 1.43 0.71 1.11
C LEU A 50 1.77 1.15 2.54
N LEU A 51 1.02 2.08 3.11
CA LEU A 51 1.29 2.58 4.46
C LEU A 51 0.35 2.02 5.52
N TYR A 52 -0.83 1.55 5.10
CA TYR A 52 -1.88 1.13 6.01
C TYR A 52 -2.85 0.18 5.30
N TYR A 53 -3.37 -0.81 6.03
CA TYR A 53 -4.54 -1.57 5.62
C TYR A 53 -5.33 -2.12 6.82
N GLU A 54 -6.62 -2.38 6.63
CA GLU A 54 -7.46 -3.13 7.58
C GLU A 54 -8.15 -4.28 6.82
N ILE A 55 -8.38 -5.39 7.53
CA ILE A 55 -9.16 -6.54 7.04
C ILE A 55 -10.59 -6.41 7.57
N LEU A 56 -11.56 -6.59 6.68
CA LEU A 56 -12.99 -6.42 6.92
C LEU A 56 -13.72 -7.67 6.43
N LYS A 57 -14.81 -8.03 7.10
CA LYS A 57 -15.50 -9.30 6.86
C LYS A 57 -16.42 -9.25 5.66
N THR A 58 -16.89 -8.06 5.29
CA THR A 58 -17.88 -7.88 4.23
C THR A 58 -17.53 -6.70 3.32
N LYS A 59 -18.02 -6.77 2.07
CA LYS A 59 -17.95 -5.67 1.10
C LYS A 59 -18.63 -4.39 1.62
N GLN A 60 -19.72 -4.55 2.38
CA GLN A 60 -20.46 -3.42 2.92
C GLN A 60 -19.63 -2.69 3.99
N GLU A 61 -18.98 -3.44 4.89
CA GLU A 61 -18.03 -2.87 5.86
C GLU A 61 -16.92 -2.11 5.15
N SER A 62 -16.34 -2.66 4.07
CA SER A 62 -15.28 -1.99 3.32
C SER A 62 -15.73 -0.69 2.67
N LEU A 63 -16.93 -0.65 2.11
CA LEU A 63 -17.49 0.58 1.52
C LEU A 63 -17.75 1.66 2.57
N ILE A 64 -18.35 1.30 3.71
CA ILE A 64 -18.62 2.24 4.81
C ILE A 64 -17.29 2.79 5.35
N ARG A 65 -16.31 1.91 5.58
CA ARG A 65 -15.00 2.30 6.10
C ARG A 65 -14.23 3.17 5.11
N GLU A 66 -14.30 2.87 3.82
CA GLU A 66 -13.70 3.69 2.76
C GLU A 66 -14.27 5.12 2.76
N LEU A 67 -15.60 5.25 2.80
CA LEU A 67 -16.27 6.55 2.86
C LEU A 67 -15.87 7.32 4.11
N GLN A 68 -15.78 6.63 5.26
CA GLN A 68 -15.36 7.23 6.52
C GLN A 68 -13.93 7.79 6.44
N ILE A 69 -12.97 6.99 5.97
CA ILE A 69 -11.57 7.42 5.86
C ILE A 69 -11.41 8.50 4.79
N LYS A 70 -12.14 8.43 3.67
CA LYS A 70 -12.13 9.49 2.65
C LYS A 70 -12.53 10.84 3.23
N LYS A 71 -13.55 10.88 4.09
CA LYS A 71 -14.02 12.09 4.80
C LYS A 71 -13.06 12.62 5.87
N TYR A 72 -12.08 11.84 6.33
CA TYR A 72 -11.11 12.34 7.30
C TYR A 72 -10.28 13.48 6.71
N ASN A 73 -9.94 14.47 7.54
CA ASN A 73 -8.91 15.44 7.16
C ASN A 73 -7.53 14.76 7.08
N ARG A 74 -6.53 15.51 6.62
CA ARG A 74 -5.15 15.00 6.47
C ARG A 74 -4.61 14.44 7.78
N LYS A 75 -4.67 15.24 8.85
CA LYS A 75 -4.13 14.88 10.18
C LYS A 75 -4.70 13.55 10.69
N LYS A 76 -6.01 13.34 10.58
CA LYS A 76 -6.65 12.11 11.05
C LYS A 76 -6.27 10.87 10.22
N LYS A 77 -5.98 11.04 8.92
CA LYS A 77 -5.40 9.95 8.11
C LYS A 77 -3.98 9.61 8.56
N GLU A 78 -3.17 10.61 8.87
CA GLU A 78 -1.80 10.43 9.38
C GLU A 78 -1.80 9.78 10.77
N GLU A 79 -2.69 10.20 11.66
CA GLU A 79 -2.89 9.54 12.96
C GLU A 79 -3.26 8.06 12.80
N LEU A 80 -4.12 7.73 11.83
CA LEU A 80 -4.49 6.35 11.53
C LEU A 80 -3.27 5.54 11.06
N ILE A 81 -2.47 6.09 10.15
CA ILE A 81 -1.22 5.47 9.67
C ILE A 81 -0.24 5.31 10.84
N ASN A 82 -0.01 6.37 11.61
CA ASN A 82 0.98 6.40 12.70
C ASN A 82 0.69 5.39 13.81
N LYS A 83 -0.58 5.06 14.06
CA LYS A 83 -0.96 4.02 15.03
C LYS A 83 -0.45 2.63 14.65
N LEU A 84 -0.38 2.32 13.36
CA LEU A 84 0.06 1.02 12.85
C LEU A 84 1.52 1.05 12.36
N ASN A 85 1.91 2.14 11.73
CA ASN A 85 3.13 2.30 10.95
C ASN A 85 3.77 3.68 11.22
N PRO A 86 4.29 3.90 12.44
CA PRO A 86 4.86 5.19 12.85
C PRO A 86 6.10 5.59 12.03
N LYS A 87 6.78 4.63 11.42
CA LYS A 87 7.97 4.86 10.57
C LYS A 87 7.63 5.14 9.11
N TRP A 88 6.35 5.06 8.72
CA TRP A 88 5.91 5.24 7.33
C TRP A 88 6.64 4.31 6.35
N GLU A 89 6.93 3.09 6.81
CA GLU A 89 7.57 2.08 5.98
C GLU A 89 6.56 1.54 4.96
N ASP A 90 7.05 1.09 3.82
CA ASP A 90 6.20 0.41 2.84
C ASP A 90 5.93 -1.01 3.35
N LEU A 91 4.72 -1.26 3.83
CA LEU A 91 4.28 -2.54 4.40
C LEU A 91 4.31 -3.69 3.38
N ALA A 92 4.45 -3.36 2.10
CA ALA A 92 4.56 -4.32 0.99
C ALA A 92 5.91 -4.23 0.28
N TRP A 93 6.97 -3.85 1.01
CA TRP A 93 8.33 -3.77 0.45
C TRP A 93 8.83 -5.12 -0.05
N ASP A 94 8.54 -6.18 0.69
CA ASP A 94 9.08 -7.53 0.49
C ASP A 94 8.12 -8.52 -0.21
N TRP A 95 6.83 -8.17 -0.34
CA TRP A 95 5.79 -9.05 -0.90
C TRP A 95 6.09 -9.63 -2.29
N TYR A 96 7.00 -9.02 -3.04
CA TYR A 96 7.30 -9.38 -4.43
C TYR A 96 8.78 -9.65 -4.68
N ILE A 97 9.60 -9.83 -3.64
CA ILE A 97 11.04 -10.05 -3.80
C ILE A 97 11.33 -11.30 -4.64
N ASP A 98 10.60 -12.39 -4.41
CA ASP A 98 10.82 -13.63 -5.17
C ASP A 98 10.51 -13.49 -6.67
N LEU A 99 9.55 -12.63 -7.02
CA LEU A 99 9.26 -12.27 -8.42
C LEU A 99 10.39 -11.46 -9.07
N LEU A 100 11.19 -10.74 -8.26
CA LEU A 100 12.33 -9.96 -8.75
C LEU A 100 13.59 -10.82 -8.89
N VAL A 101 13.76 -11.84 -8.04
CA VAL A 101 14.92 -12.74 -8.05
C VAL A 101 14.85 -13.77 -9.19
N THR A 102 13.63 -14.11 -9.64
CA THR A 102 13.39 -15.10 -10.72
C THR A 102 13.48 -14.51 -12.13
N GLN A 103 13.54 -13.18 -12.30
CA GLN A 103 13.81 -12.58 -13.61
C GLN A 103 15.33 -12.58 -13.86
N PRO A 104 15.82 -13.11 -15.00
CA PRO A 104 17.24 -13.07 -15.32
C PRO A 104 17.73 -11.62 -15.28
N LEU A 105 18.89 -11.41 -14.65
CA LEU A 105 19.49 -10.12 -14.30
C LEU A 105 19.75 -9.23 -15.52
N ILE A 106 18.71 -8.60 -16.06
CA ILE A 106 18.85 -7.51 -17.02
C ILE A 106 18.97 -6.22 -16.21
N HIS A 107 20.21 -5.96 -15.80
CA HIS A 107 20.80 -4.67 -15.45
C HIS A 107 19.99 -3.75 -14.50
N ARG A 108 20.18 -3.90 -13.18
CA ARG A 108 19.81 -2.85 -12.21
C ARG A 108 21.03 -2.40 -11.41
N LYS A 109 21.67 -1.32 -11.86
CA LYS A 109 22.53 -0.49 -11.00
C LYS A 109 21.65 0.15 -9.92
N GLY A 110 22.00 -0.05 -8.64
CA GLY A 110 21.60 0.86 -7.56
C GLY A 110 20.42 0.47 -6.67
N ILE A 111 20.38 -0.75 -6.13
CA ILE A 111 19.57 -1.00 -4.93
C ILE A 111 20.38 -0.50 -3.72
N PRO A 112 19.93 0.52 -2.95
CA PRO A 112 20.64 0.95 -1.76
C PRO A 112 20.47 -0.11 -0.67
N ARG A 113 21.60 -0.63 -0.16
CA ARG A 113 21.62 -1.50 1.02
C ARG A 113 21.22 -0.66 2.23
N ARG A 114 20.26 -1.11 3.05
CA ARG A 114 20.09 -0.57 4.41
C ARG A 114 21.40 -0.84 5.16
N SER A 115 22.01 0.21 5.70
CA SER A 115 23.07 0.08 6.68
C SER A 115 22.47 -0.58 7.92
N SER A 116 22.87 -1.82 8.17
CA SER A 116 22.69 -2.47 9.46
C SER A 116 23.59 -1.77 10.47
N SER A 117 23.02 -0.87 11.27
CA SER A 117 23.66 -0.28 12.43
C SER A 117 22.81 -0.56 13.68
N GLY A 118 23.36 -1.37 14.58
CA GLY A 118 23.05 -1.40 16.01
C GLY A 118 22.03 -2.43 16.46
N LEU A 119 22.46 -3.60 16.94
CA LEU A 119 22.91 -3.85 18.32
C LEU A 119 23.86 -5.05 18.33
#